data_AF-A0A7L8V431-F1
#
_entry.id   AF-A0A7L8V431-F1
#
_cell.length_a   1.000
_cell.length_b   1.000
_cell.length_c   1.000
_cell.angle_alpha   90.00
_cell.angle_beta   90.00
_cell.angle_gamma   90.00
#
_symmetry.space_group_name_H-M   'P 1'
#
loop_
_entity.id
_entity.type
_entity.pdbx_description
1 polymer ?
#
loop_
_entity_poly.entity_id
_entity_poly.type
_entity_poly.pdbx_seq_one_letter_code
_entity_poly.pdbx_strand_id
1 'polypeptide(L)'
;MEDLIIPFIMVVAIVIYLIVGRAKFEKNLKEQLSKDYEIYKSTLIQTKNEDTKELVGLVFEKEGQIFIECIKDSAKSKLESGKYKLKDFSC
;
A
#
# COMPACT_ATOMS: atom_id res chain seq x y z
N MET A 1 20.29 -41.09 -43.44
CA MET A 1 19.23 -40.09 -43.19
C MET A 1 18.47 -40.37 -41.90
N GLU A 2 18.41 -41.61 -41.41
CA GLU A 2 17.71 -41.98 -40.16
C GLU A 2 18.41 -41.46 -38.88
N ASP A 3 19.74 -41.40 -38.85
CA ASP A 3 20.49 -40.99 -37.65
C ASP A 3 20.27 -39.51 -37.24
N LEU A 4 19.81 -38.65 -38.16
CA LEU A 4 19.56 -37.23 -37.89
C LEU A 4 18.10 -36.95 -37.46
N ILE A 5 17.20 -37.91 -37.64
CA ILE A 5 15.77 -37.75 -37.34
C ILE A 5 15.52 -37.75 -35.83
N ILE A 6 16.15 -38.67 -35.11
CA ILE A 6 16.06 -38.76 -33.64
C ILE A 6 16.48 -37.45 -32.95
N PRO A 7 17.67 -36.88 -33.22
CA PRO A 7 18.07 -35.60 -32.62
C PRO A 7 17.16 -34.44 -33.05
N PHE A 8 16.66 -34.45 -34.29
CA PHE A 8 15.74 -33.42 -34.76
C PHE A 8 14.40 -33.43 -34.01
N ILE A 9 13.80 -34.61 -33.81
CA ILE A 9 12.54 -34.76 -33.06
C ILE A 9 12.72 -34.31 -31.59
N MET A 10 13.86 -34.65 -30.97
CA MET A 10 14.16 -34.23 -29.60
C MET A 10 14.21 -32.70 -29.48
N VAL A 11 14.85 -32.02 -30.43
CA VAL A 11 14.90 -30.55 -30.45
C VAL A 11 13.50 -29.96 -30.63
N VAL A 12 12.69 -30.48 -31.55
CA VAL A 12 11.32 -30.02 -31.75
C VAL A 12 10.47 -30.19 -30.49
N ALA A 13 10.59 -31.33 -29.81
CA ALA A 13 9.87 -31.58 -28.56
C ALA A 13 10.26 -30.58 -27.45
N ILE A 14 11.55 -30.28 -27.31
CA ILE A 14 12.05 -29.28 -26.35
C ILE A 14 11.51 -27.90 -26.69
N VAL A 15 11.53 -27.49 -27.96
CA VAL A 15 11.02 -26.17 -28.38
C VAL A 15 9.53 -26.04 -28.05
N ILE A 16 8.72 -27.06 -28.36
CA ILE A 16 7.29 -27.06 -28.02
C ILE A 16 7.09 -26.97 -26.50
N TYR A 17 7.84 -27.75 -25.73
CA TYR A 17 7.79 -27.71 -24.27
C TYR A 17 8.13 -26.31 -23.72
N LEU A 18 9.17 -25.67 -24.25
CA LEU A 18 9.59 -24.33 -23.83
C LEU A 18 8.55 -23.26 -24.17
N ILE A 19 7.93 -23.32 -25.36
CA ILE A 19 6.89 -22.37 -25.76
C ILE A 19 5.67 -22.49 -24.84
N VAL A 20 5.20 -23.72 -24.58
CA VAL A 20 4.07 -23.97 -23.68
C VAL A 20 4.41 -23.57 -22.24
N GLY A 21 5.64 -23.87 -21.79
CA GLY A 21 6.13 -23.50 -20.47
C GLY A 21 6.11 -21.99 -20.24
N ARG A 22 6.60 -21.20 -21.22
CA ARG A 22 6.57 -19.73 -21.14
C ARG A 22 5.14 -19.19 -21.05
N ALA A 23 4.24 -19.66 -21.89
CA ALA A 23 2.85 -19.20 -21.89
C ALA A 23 2.12 -19.48 -20.56
N LYS A 24 2.42 -20.61 -19.90
CA LYS A 24 1.87 -20.93 -18.58
C LYS A 24 2.52 -20.09 -17.47
N PHE A 25 3.83 -19.89 -17.55
CA PHE A 25 4.58 -19.10 -16.58
C PHE A 25 4.12 -17.64 -16.55
N GLU A 26 3.94 -17.00 -17.71
CA GLU A 26 3.45 -15.61 -17.80
C GLU A 26 2.06 -15.46 -17.18
N LYS A 27 1.16 -16.41 -17.44
CA LYS A 27 -0.19 -16.39 -16.87
C LYS A 27 -0.17 -16.56 -15.36
N ASN A 28 0.59 -17.54 -14.85
CA ASN A 28 0.70 -17.79 -13.42
C ASN A 28 1.33 -16.59 -12.69
N LEU A 29 2.39 -16.01 -13.23
CA LEU A 29 3.01 -14.81 -12.66
C LEU A 29 2.03 -13.64 -12.59
N LYS A 30 1.29 -13.38 -13.67
CA LYS A 30 0.31 -12.29 -13.70
C LYS A 30 -0.79 -12.50 -12.67
N GLU A 31 -1.26 -13.74 -12.50
CA GLU A 31 -2.28 -14.09 -11.51
C GLU A 31 -1.75 -13.93 -10.07
N GLN A 32 -0.53 -14.40 -9.78
CA GLN A 32 0.09 -14.25 -8.47
C GLN A 32 0.31 -12.77 -8.12
N LEU A 33 0.91 -12.00 -9.03
CA LEU A 33 1.13 -10.57 -8.82
C LEU A 33 -0.19 -9.80 -8.61
N SER A 34 -1.25 -10.16 -9.35
CA SER A 34 -2.56 -9.55 -9.16
C SER A 34 -3.12 -9.84 -7.77
N LYS A 35 -3.00 -11.10 -7.29
CA LYS A 35 -3.45 -11.49 -5.95
C LYS A 35 -2.66 -10.77 -4.87
N ASP A 36 -1.33 -10.75 -4.97
CA ASP A 36 -0.46 -10.07 -4.01
C ASP A 36 -0.73 -8.56 -3.96
N TYR A 37 -1.01 -7.94 -5.11
CA TYR A 37 -1.39 -6.54 -5.20
C TYR A 37 -2.75 -6.26 -4.55
N GLU A 38 -3.76 -7.10 -4.78
CA GLU A 38 -5.06 -6.95 -4.12
C GLU A 38 -4.96 -7.08 -2.60
N ILE A 39 -4.18 -8.05 -2.12
CA ILE A 39 -3.89 -8.22 -0.69
C ILE A 39 -3.23 -6.95 -0.15
N TYR A 40 -2.14 -6.47 -0.77
CA TYR A 40 -1.45 -5.25 -0.34
C TYR A 40 -2.38 -4.02 -0.30
N LYS A 41 -3.23 -3.86 -1.32
CA LYS A 41 -4.21 -2.77 -1.38
C LYS A 41 -5.22 -2.86 -0.23
N SER A 42 -5.72 -4.05 0.07
CA SER A 42 -6.64 -4.26 1.19
C SER A 42 -5.99 -3.97 2.55
N THR A 43 -4.72 -4.32 2.73
CA THR A 43 -3.96 -4.00 3.95
C THR A 43 -3.80 -2.48 4.12
N LEU A 44 -3.43 -1.76 3.07
CA LEU A 44 -3.34 -0.29 3.08
C LEU A 44 -4.65 0.40 3.46
N ILE A 45 -5.78 -0.12 2.96
CA ILE A 45 -7.11 0.43 3.27
C ILE A 45 -7.47 0.16 4.74
N GLN A 46 -7.10 -1.00 5.29
CA GLN A 46 -7.29 -1.29 6.72
C GLN A 46 -6.40 -0.40 7.61
N THR A 47 -5.13 -0.21 7.26
CA THR A 47 -4.21 0.64 8.05
C THR A 47 -4.58 2.12 8.02
N LYS A 48 -5.24 2.60 6.96
CA LYS A 48 -5.68 4.01 6.86
C LYS A 48 -6.86 4.35 7.78
N ASN A 49 -7.55 3.35 8.33
CA ASN A 49 -8.78 3.54 9.10
C ASN A 49 -8.57 3.55 10.62
N GLU A 50 -7.35 3.33 11.11
CA GLU A 50 -7.03 3.38 12.53
C GLU A 50 -6.37 4.73 12.90
N ASP A 51 -7.16 5.61 13.52
CA ASP A 51 -6.77 6.64 14.50
C ASP A 51 -5.39 7.29 14.33
N THR A 52 -5.05 7.71 13.11
CA THR A 52 -3.78 8.39 12.88
C THR A 52 -3.90 9.81 13.43
N LYS A 53 -3.14 10.11 14.49
CA LYS A 53 -3.08 11.47 15.06
C LYS A 53 -2.56 12.43 14.00
N GLU A 54 -3.40 13.35 13.58
CA GLU A 54 -3.03 14.39 12.62
C GLU A 54 -2.74 15.71 13.35
N LEU A 55 -1.68 16.41 12.93
CA LEU A 55 -1.39 17.74 13.41
C LEU A 55 -2.39 18.73 12.80
N VAL A 56 -3.25 19.29 13.64
CA VAL A 56 -4.32 20.20 13.22
C VAL A 56 -4.08 21.67 13.61
N GLY A 57 -3.09 21.92 14.47
CA GLY A 57 -2.71 23.25 14.93
C GLY A 57 -1.62 23.20 15.99
N LEU A 58 -1.12 24.37 16.36
CA LEU A 58 -0.11 24.60 17.39
C LEU A 58 -0.73 25.39 18.55
N VAL A 59 -0.32 25.09 19.78
CA VAL A 59 -0.77 25.78 20.99
C VAL A 59 0.44 26.49 21.60
N PHE A 60 0.31 27.79 21.83
CA PHE A 60 1.35 28.65 22.37
C PHE A 60 0.85 29.39 23.60
N GLU A 61 1.72 29.62 24.57
CA GLU A 61 1.47 30.55 25.68
C GLU A 61 2.26 31.84 25.42
N LYS A 62 1.57 32.98 25.44
CA LYS A 62 2.20 34.30 25.33
C LYS A 62 1.49 35.28 26.25
N GLU A 63 2.26 35.96 27.11
CA GLU A 63 1.75 36.99 28.01
C GLU A 63 0.58 36.52 28.90
N GLY A 64 0.62 35.25 29.34
CA GLY A 64 -0.41 34.63 30.17
C GLY A 64 -1.70 34.25 29.44
N GLN A 65 -1.72 34.36 28.11
CA GLN A 65 -2.84 33.91 27.27
C GLN A 65 -2.42 32.74 26.38
N ILE A 66 -3.34 31.79 26.18
CA ILE A 66 -3.14 30.65 25.28
C ILE A 66 -3.63 31.02 23.88
N PHE A 67 -2.74 30.89 22.91
CA PHE A 67 -3.00 31.08 21.48
C PHE A 67 -3.01 29.72 20.78
N ILE A 68 -4.01 29.51 19.91
CA ILE A 68 -4.12 28.29 19.13
C ILE A 68 -4.09 28.66 17.64
N GLU A 69 -3.00 28.32 16.96
CA GLU A 69 -2.85 28.53 15.51
C GLU A 69 -3.31 27.28 14.76
N CYS A 70 -4.48 27.35 14.13
CA CYS A 70 -5.08 26.23 13.40
C CYS A 70 -4.55 26.16 11.96
N ILE A 71 -4.10 24.98 11.54
CA ILE A 71 -3.64 24.73 10.16
C ILE A 71 -4.84 24.36 9.26
N LYS A 72 -5.91 23.80 9.84
CA LYS A 72 -7.13 23.38 9.11
C LYS A 72 -8.38 24.06 9.66
N ASP A 73 -9.27 24.50 8.78
CA ASP A 73 -10.55 25.12 9.15
C ASP A 73 -11.46 24.18 9.96
N SER A 74 -11.42 22.88 9.66
CA SER A 74 -12.20 21.87 10.41
C SER A 74 -11.80 21.75 11.87
N ALA A 75 -10.53 22.07 12.19
CA ALA A 75 -10.02 22.07 13.55
C ALA A 75 -10.47 23.32 14.31
N LYS A 76 -10.50 24.47 13.65
CA LYS A 76 -11.00 25.74 14.20
C LYS A 76 -12.43 25.60 14.73
N SER A 77 -13.33 25.07 13.91
CA SER A 77 -14.73 24.84 14.32
C SER A 77 -14.84 23.87 15.52
N LYS A 78 -14.01 22.81 15.55
CA LYS A 78 -14.01 21.85 16.69
C LYS A 78 -13.47 22.48 17.97
N LEU A 79 -12.42 23.30 17.88
CA LEU A 79 -11.82 24.01 19.00
C LEU A 79 -12.77 25.09 19.55
N GLU A 80 -13.40 25.87 18.67
CA GLU A 80 -14.43 26.85 19.05
C GLU A 80 -15.65 26.19 19.72
N SER A 81 -16.03 24.99 19.26
CA SER A 81 -17.11 24.22 19.87
C SER A 81 -16.73 23.51 21.19
N GLY A 82 -15.48 23.66 21.67
CA GLY A 82 -14.99 23.03 22.90
C GLY A 82 -14.81 21.51 22.79
N LYS A 83 -14.82 20.93 21.58
CA LYS A 83 -14.74 19.48 21.36
C LYS A 83 -13.28 18.99 21.31
N TYR A 84 -12.57 19.12 22.42
CA TYR A 84 -11.21 18.61 22.58
C TYR A 84 -11.00 17.93 23.93
N LYS A 85 -9.97 17.11 24.02
CA LYS A 85 -9.53 16.47 25.27
C LYS A 85 -8.12 16.94 25.57
N LEU A 86 -7.92 17.50 26.76
CA LEU A 86 -6.59 17.74 27.30
C LEU A 86 -6.02 16.42 27.79
N LYS A 87 -4.78 16.14 27.41
CA LYS A 87 -4.02 14.98 27.89
C LYS A 87 -2.65 15.47 28.28
N ASP A 88 -2.21 15.13 29.49
CA ASP A 88 -0.87 15.45 29.93
C ASP A 88 0.16 14.70 29.10
N PHE A 89 1.21 15.41 28.70
CA PHE A 89 2.35 14.80 28.06
C PHE A 89 3.23 14.18 29.16
N SER A 90 2.88 12.96 29.58
CA SER A 90 3.78 12.14 30.37
C SER A 90 4.81 11.52 29.42
N CYS A 91 6.07 11.89 29.61
CA CYS A 91 7.20 11.09 29.15
C CYS A 91 7.29 9.79 29.94
#